data_AF-A0AAD7N1A1-F1
#
_entry.id   AF-A0AAD7N1A1-F1
#
_cell.length_a   1.000
_cell.length_b   1.000
_cell.length_c   1.000
_cell.angle_alpha   90.00
_cell.angle_beta   90.00
_cell.angle_gamma   90.00
#
_symmetry.space_group_name_H-M   'P 1'
#
loop_
_entity.id
_entity.type
_entity.pdbx_description
1 polymer ?
#
loop_
_entity_poly.entity_id
_entity_poly.type
_entity_poly.pdbx_seq_one_letter_code
_entity_poly.pdbx_strand_id
1 'polypeptide(L)'
;MTRAKKNIPPGQKSDFTGEKAEWLDSFKDTILGAGRDEIRAEYTDIANRFVLRYGYDLPFSDNVVGDPTLNPPVIPVAVTEEEKTRREEIRATLRTKLSNWYRTRYRNKKANGAALKQILGAMQGMAGNAQRPRRKAVLAMYWKLHYEERVKPAFDAMWANTKDSVPITMRVSMMQDYVRSCWEAESEEFKKGVEDQCSRVHEEAMKKWRAGRLGESFTAEEYNDALESMEDVVIPLADALAESVFSDTAEGAISKMWAQFDHLGFTATEASITRYGNAFFTTPEQVHLSRKGPVFAQGLIAISLGNPY
;
A
#
# COMPACT_ATOMS: atom_id res chain seq x y z
N MET A 1 0.24 -32.99 20.95
CA MET A 1 -0.62 -31.87 20.47
C MET A 1 0.26 -30.63 20.30
N THR A 2 0.60 -30.29 19.06
CA THR A 2 1.44 -29.13 18.73
C THR A 2 0.58 -27.86 18.70
N ARG A 3 0.83 -26.93 19.62
CA ARG A 3 0.10 -25.66 19.73
C ARG A 3 0.46 -24.78 18.51
N ALA A 4 -0.49 -24.57 17.60
CA ALA A 4 -0.30 -23.70 16.44
C ALA A 4 0.10 -22.29 16.89
N LYS A 5 1.19 -21.74 16.33
CA LYS A 5 1.63 -20.36 16.59
C LYS A 5 0.53 -19.40 16.12
N LYS A 6 0.07 -18.52 17.02
CA LYS A 6 -0.95 -17.50 16.74
C LYS A 6 -0.30 -16.38 15.91
N ASN A 7 -0.65 -16.26 14.63
CA ASN A 7 -0.37 -15.07 13.82
C ASN A 7 -1.39 -13.99 14.20
N ILE A 8 -1.18 -13.31 15.32
CA ILE A 8 -1.91 -12.10 15.65
C ILE A 8 -0.91 -10.95 15.47
N PRO A 9 -1.22 -9.92 14.67
CA PRO A 9 -0.36 -8.76 14.52
C PRO A 9 0.05 -8.19 15.89
N PRO A 10 1.31 -7.74 16.08
CA PRO A 10 1.75 -7.16 17.34
C PRO A 10 0.83 -5.98 17.72
N GLY A 11 0.23 -6.03 18.92
CA GLY A 11 -0.50 -4.91 19.52
C GLY A 11 -2.04 -5.05 19.61
N GLN A 12 -2.70 -5.83 18.76
CA GLN A 12 -4.16 -5.99 18.86
C GLN A 12 -4.53 -7.13 19.81
N LYS A 13 -5.14 -6.78 20.95
CA LYS A 13 -5.70 -7.79 21.88
C LYS A 13 -6.90 -8.46 21.22
N SER A 14 -6.88 -9.79 21.14
CA SER A 14 -8.02 -10.55 20.60
C SER A 14 -9.24 -10.37 21.50
N ASP A 15 -10.41 -10.10 20.90
CA ASP A 15 -11.68 -9.98 21.62
C ASP A 15 -12.06 -11.26 22.37
N PHE A 16 -11.58 -12.42 21.91
CA PHE A 16 -11.84 -13.72 22.52
C PHE A 16 -10.51 -14.37 22.91
N THR A 17 -10.37 -14.71 24.19
CA THR A 17 -9.19 -15.40 24.73
C THR A 17 -9.60 -16.66 25.49
N GLY A 18 -8.62 -17.46 25.93
CA GLY A 18 -8.85 -18.65 26.74
C GLY A 18 -9.87 -19.64 26.17
N GLU A 19 -10.77 -20.12 27.04
CA GLU A 19 -11.79 -21.13 26.71
C GLU A 19 -12.76 -20.65 25.62
N LYS A 20 -13.13 -19.36 25.62
CA LYS A 20 -14.02 -18.80 24.59
C LYS A 20 -13.40 -18.94 23.20
N ALA A 21 -12.10 -18.68 23.08
CA ALA A 21 -11.39 -18.85 21.82
C ALA A 21 -11.31 -20.33 21.39
N GLU A 22 -11.11 -21.26 22.33
CA GLU A 22 -11.09 -22.70 22.06
C GLU A 22 -12.48 -23.23 21.65
N TRP A 23 -13.53 -22.73 22.29
CA TRP A 23 -14.92 -23.03 21.92
C TRP A 23 -15.24 -22.52 20.52
N LEU A 24 -14.85 -21.29 20.18
CA LEU A 24 -14.99 -20.75 18.83
C LEU A 24 -14.15 -21.53 17.81
N ASP A 25 -12.95 -21.99 18.18
CA ASP A 25 -12.12 -22.82 17.31
C ASP A 25 -12.84 -24.14 16.92
N SER A 26 -13.78 -24.65 17.74
CA SER A 26 -14.57 -25.85 17.40
C SER A 26 -15.56 -25.67 16.23
N PHE A 27 -15.95 -24.43 15.91
CA PHE A 27 -16.83 -24.11 14.76
C PHE A 27 -16.06 -23.71 13.51
N LYS A 28 -14.73 -23.81 13.55
CA LYS A 28 -13.86 -23.39 12.44
C LYS A 28 -14.27 -24.06 11.12
N ASP A 29 -14.45 -25.37 11.10
CA ASP A 29 -14.71 -26.11 9.86
C ASP A 29 -16.10 -25.77 9.29
N THR A 30 -17.09 -25.52 10.15
CA THR A 30 -18.41 -25.01 9.77
C THR A 30 -18.29 -23.65 9.07
N ILE A 31 -17.56 -22.71 9.68
CA ILE A 31 -17.40 -21.36 9.14
C ILE A 31 -16.58 -21.34 7.85
N LEU A 32 -15.56 -22.19 7.73
CA LEU A 32 -14.74 -22.29 6.52
C LEU A 32 -15.44 -23.04 5.38
N GLY A 33 -16.38 -23.94 5.70
CA GLY A 33 -17.18 -24.67 4.72
C GLY A 33 -18.42 -23.93 4.22
N ALA A 34 -18.92 -22.95 4.98
CA ALA A 34 -20.12 -22.20 4.64
C ALA A 34 -19.94 -21.31 3.40
N GLY A 35 -20.96 -21.27 2.53
CA GLY A 35 -21.03 -20.34 1.41
C GLY A 35 -21.15 -18.88 1.87
N ARG A 36 -20.96 -17.93 0.93
CA ARG A 36 -21.04 -16.48 1.21
C ARG A 36 -22.40 -16.07 1.82
N ASP A 37 -23.48 -16.72 1.41
CA ASP A 37 -24.83 -16.41 1.88
C ASP A 37 -25.16 -17.10 3.23
N GLU A 38 -24.60 -18.28 3.45
CA GLU A 38 -24.83 -19.11 4.64
C GLU A 38 -24.03 -18.61 5.85
N ILE A 39 -22.84 -18.04 5.62
CA ILE A 39 -21.93 -17.62 6.69
C ILE A 39 -22.58 -16.62 7.67
N ARG A 40 -23.55 -15.82 7.20
CA ARG A 40 -24.29 -14.87 8.04
C ARG A 40 -25.26 -15.59 8.99
N ALA A 41 -25.89 -16.66 8.53
CA ALA A 41 -26.75 -17.49 9.36
C ALA A 41 -25.92 -18.23 10.42
N GLU A 42 -24.76 -18.77 10.02
CA GLU A 42 -23.83 -19.43 10.94
C GLU A 42 -23.34 -18.51 12.05
N TYR A 43 -22.92 -17.27 11.74
CA TYR A 43 -22.55 -16.32 12.78
C TYR A 43 -23.69 -15.98 13.73
N THR A 44 -24.94 -16.01 13.23
CA THR A 44 -26.13 -15.77 14.07
C THR A 44 -26.37 -16.95 15.00
N ASP A 45 -26.25 -18.19 14.51
CA ASP A 45 -26.36 -19.39 15.35
C ASP A 45 -25.27 -19.46 16.41
N ILE A 46 -24.01 -19.24 16.02
CA ILE A 46 -22.87 -19.20 16.96
C ILE A 46 -23.06 -18.10 18.01
N ALA A 47 -23.53 -16.91 17.62
CA ALA A 47 -23.82 -15.84 18.57
C ALA A 47 -24.90 -16.25 19.59
N ASN A 48 -25.97 -16.92 19.14
CA ASN A 48 -27.02 -17.42 20.02
C ASN A 48 -26.47 -18.48 20.99
N ARG A 49 -25.69 -19.45 20.51
CA ARG A 49 -25.05 -20.47 21.35
C ARG A 49 -24.05 -19.89 22.33
N PHE A 50 -23.30 -18.87 21.93
CA PHE A 50 -22.36 -18.16 22.79
C PHE A 50 -23.10 -17.48 23.94
N VAL A 51 -24.19 -16.77 23.65
CA VAL A 51 -25.04 -16.14 24.68
C VAL A 51 -25.67 -17.17 25.61
N LEU A 52 -26.11 -18.32 25.08
CA LEU A 52 -26.64 -19.41 25.91
C LEU A 52 -25.57 -19.98 26.86
N ARG A 53 -24.32 -20.11 26.39
CA ARG A 53 -23.22 -20.67 27.19
C ARG A 53 -22.65 -19.67 28.20
N TYR A 54 -22.47 -18.41 27.80
CA TYR A 54 -21.70 -17.41 28.56
C TYR A 54 -22.55 -16.27 29.14
N GLY A 55 -23.85 -16.19 28.78
CA GLY A 55 -24.74 -15.12 29.19
C GLY A 55 -24.62 -13.84 28.35
N TYR A 56 -25.45 -12.84 28.66
CA TYR A 56 -25.43 -11.53 28.00
C TYR A 56 -24.44 -10.55 28.64
N ASP A 57 -24.15 -10.71 29.93
CA ASP A 57 -23.47 -9.67 30.73
C ASP A 57 -21.95 -9.87 30.84
N LEU A 58 -21.43 -11.01 30.36
CA LEU A 58 -20.01 -11.30 30.46
C LEU A 58 -19.23 -10.58 29.34
N PRO A 59 -18.25 -9.71 29.66
CA PRO A 59 -17.43 -9.06 28.65
C PRO A 59 -16.71 -10.07 27.76
N PHE A 60 -16.57 -9.76 26.46
CA PHE A 60 -16.01 -10.71 25.48
C PHE A 60 -14.58 -11.16 25.82
N SER A 61 -13.76 -10.24 26.34
CA SER A 61 -12.36 -10.47 26.71
C SER A 61 -12.15 -11.36 27.92
N ASP A 62 -13.15 -11.43 28.81
CA ASP A 62 -12.99 -11.98 30.15
C ASP A 62 -13.20 -13.49 30.11
N ASN A 63 -12.33 -14.23 30.80
CA ASN A 63 -12.49 -15.68 30.93
C ASN A 63 -13.45 -16.00 32.08
N VAL A 64 -14.31 -16.99 31.88
CA VAL A 64 -15.15 -17.51 32.97
C VAL A 64 -14.23 -18.22 33.96
N VAL A 65 -14.35 -17.89 35.25
CA VAL A 65 -13.70 -18.65 36.32
C VAL A 65 -14.71 -19.68 36.82
N GLY A 66 -14.71 -20.86 36.20
CA GLY A 66 -15.62 -21.97 36.56
C GLY A 66 -16.21 -22.66 35.34
N ASP A 67 -16.79 -23.85 35.54
CA ASP A 67 -17.44 -24.63 34.47
C ASP A 67 -18.72 -23.92 33.99
N PRO A 68 -18.77 -23.43 32.74
CA PRO A 68 -19.92 -22.69 32.21
C PRO A 68 -21.15 -23.57 31.94
N THR A 69 -21.06 -24.90 32.13
CA THR A 69 -22.21 -25.82 31.94
C THR A 69 -23.33 -25.64 32.98
N LEU A 70 -23.13 -24.77 33.98
CA LEU A 70 -24.03 -24.61 35.12
C LEU A 70 -24.85 -23.31 35.14
N ASN A 71 -25.08 -22.65 33.99
CA ASN A 71 -26.12 -21.63 33.97
C ASN A 71 -27.49 -22.30 33.85
N PRO A 72 -28.33 -22.30 34.91
CA PRO A 72 -29.65 -22.88 34.84
C PRO A 72 -30.46 -22.14 33.74
N PRO A 73 -31.35 -22.84 33.02
CA PRO A 73 -32.22 -22.21 32.04
C PRO A 73 -32.96 -21.07 32.73
N VAL A 74 -32.69 -19.84 32.28
CA VAL A 74 -33.34 -18.64 32.82
C VAL A 74 -34.83 -18.80 32.61
N ILE A 75 -35.57 -18.97 33.70
CA ILE A 75 -37.03 -19.00 33.70
C ILE A 75 -37.50 -17.70 33.03
N PRO A 76 -38.42 -17.75 32.06
CA PRO A 76 -38.86 -16.56 31.33
C PRO A 76 -39.63 -15.61 32.25
N VAL A 77 -38.88 -14.76 32.96
CA VAL A 77 -39.42 -13.54 33.54
C VAL A 77 -39.80 -12.63 32.38
N ALA A 78 -40.96 -11.97 32.46
CA ALA A 78 -41.41 -11.03 31.44
C ALA A 78 -40.31 -10.00 31.16
N VAL A 79 -39.67 -10.13 30.00
CA VAL A 79 -38.56 -9.28 29.58
C VAL A 79 -39.15 -7.95 29.13
N THR A 80 -38.71 -6.85 29.75
CA THR A 80 -39.10 -5.49 29.34
C THR A 80 -38.63 -5.22 27.90
N GLU A 81 -39.30 -4.33 27.18
CA GLU A 81 -38.88 -3.95 25.82
C GLU A 81 -37.45 -3.40 25.79
N GLU A 82 -37.05 -2.66 26.83
CA GLU A 82 -35.68 -2.16 27.01
C GLU A 82 -34.64 -3.30 27.05
N GLU A 83 -34.94 -4.37 27.79
CA GLU A 83 -34.05 -5.52 27.87
C GLU A 83 -34.00 -6.31 26.56
N LYS A 84 -35.10 -6.34 25.78
CA LYS A 84 -35.08 -6.93 24.42
C LYS A 84 -34.14 -6.15 23.50
N THR A 85 -34.27 -4.82 23.46
CA THR A 85 -33.40 -3.95 22.66
C THR A 85 -31.93 -4.12 23.07
N ARG A 86 -31.63 -4.12 24.38
CA ARG A 86 -30.27 -4.38 24.89
C ARG A 86 -29.72 -5.72 24.40
N ARG A 87 -30.52 -6.79 24.46
CA ARG A 87 -30.11 -8.12 23.99
C ARG A 87 -29.86 -8.18 22.49
N GLU A 88 -30.64 -7.45 21.70
CA GLU A 88 -30.45 -7.35 20.25
C GLU A 88 -29.15 -6.63 19.90
N GLU A 89 -28.84 -5.52 20.58
CA GLU A 89 -27.57 -4.79 20.41
C GLU A 89 -26.35 -5.62 20.80
N ILE A 90 -26.43 -6.37 21.91
CA ILE A 90 -25.37 -7.29 22.35
C ILE A 90 -25.14 -8.37 21.29
N ARG A 91 -26.21 -8.99 20.75
CA ARG A 91 -26.09 -9.99 19.69
C ARG A 91 -25.52 -9.41 18.40
N ALA A 92 -25.94 -8.21 18.00
CA ALA A 92 -25.43 -7.54 16.81
C ALA A 92 -23.92 -7.27 16.95
N THR A 93 -23.49 -6.77 18.12
CA THR A 93 -22.09 -6.51 18.45
C THR A 93 -21.28 -7.81 18.45
N LEU A 94 -21.80 -8.86 19.10
CA LEU A 94 -21.17 -10.17 19.16
C LEU A 94 -20.97 -10.76 17.75
N ARG A 95 -21.98 -10.69 16.88
CA ARG A 95 -21.88 -11.16 15.49
C ARG A 95 -20.76 -10.46 14.72
N THR A 96 -20.63 -9.13 14.89
CA THR A 96 -19.54 -8.35 14.27
C THR A 96 -18.17 -8.78 14.79
N LYS A 97 -18.03 -8.94 16.12
CA LYS A 97 -16.78 -9.40 16.74
C LYS A 97 -16.41 -10.82 16.29
N LEU A 98 -17.38 -11.74 16.22
CA LEU A 98 -17.18 -13.09 15.71
C LEU A 98 -16.69 -13.06 14.26
N SER A 99 -17.36 -12.30 13.39
CA SER A 99 -16.96 -12.20 11.99
C SER A 99 -15.52 -11.69 11.84
N ASN A 100 -15.17 -10.63 12.56
CA ASN A 100 -13.80 -10.09 12.55
C ASN A 100 -12.80 -11.11 13.09
N TRP A 101 -13.12 -11.78 14.20
CA TRP A 101 -12.22 -12.76 14.80
C TRP A 101 -11.93 -13.94 13.88
N TYR A 102 -12.94 -14.53 13.23
CA TYR A 102 -12.72 -15.61 12.26
C TYR A 102 -11.95 -15.12 11.03
N ARG A 103 -12.24 -13.92 10.54
CA ARG A 103 -11.50 -13.32 9.41
C ARG A 103 -10.02 -13.16 9.75
N THR A 104 -9.69 -12.54 10.87
CA THR A 104 -8.30 -12.34 11.30
C THR A 104 -7.60 -13.67 11.59
N ARG A 105 -8.28 -14.61 12.24
CA ARG A 105 -7.65 -15.85 12.73
C ARG A 105 -7.47 -16.91 11.66
N TYR A 106 -8.42 -17.04 10.75
CA TYR A 106 -8.47 -18.14 9.77
C TYR A 106 -8.44 -17.67 8.33
N ARG A 107 -8.98 -16.49 8.05
CA ARG A 107 -8.96 -15.89 6.72
C ARG A 107 -7.72 -15.02 6.55
N ASN A 108 -6.56 -15.55 6.95
CA ASN A 108 -5.28 -15.14 6.40
C ASN A 108 -5.33 -15.46 4.90
N LYS A 109 -5.98 -14.58 4.12
CA LYS A 109 -5.78 -14.53 2.68
C LYS A 109 -4.28 -14.28 2.56
N LYS A 110 -3.49 -15.33 2.33
CA LYS A 110 -2.17 -15.14 1.74
C LYS A 110 -2.48 -14.29 0.53
N ALA A 111 -2.06 -13.02 0.55
CA ALA A 111 -2.22 -12.13 -0.58
C ALA A 111 -1.82 -12.97 -1.79
N ASN A 112 -2.75 -13.15 -2.74
CA ASN A 112 -2.43 -13.98 -3.89
C ASN A 112 -1.33 -13.22 -4.62
N GLY A 113 -0.07 -13.59 -4.35
CA GLY A 113 1.08 -12.82 -4.80
C GLY A 113 1.13 -12.76 -6.32
N ALA A 114 0.50 -13.71 -7.00
CA ALA A 114 0.30 -13.66 -8.45
C ALA A 114 -0.72 -12.59 -8.84
N ALA A 115 -1.89 -12.52 -8.19
CA ALA A 115 -2.89 -11.48 -8.44
C ALA A 115 -2.37 -10.07 -8.09
N LEU A 116 -1.67 -9.92 -6.96
CA LEU A 116 -1.05 -8.66 -6.57
C LEU A 116 0.06 -8.25 -7.56
N LYS A 117 0.88 -9.20 -8.04
CA LYS A 117 1.87 -8.92 -9.10
C LYS A 117 1.21 -8.57 -10.43
N GLN A 118 0.11 -9.23 -10.80
CA GLN A 118 -0.65 -8.89 -12.00
C GLN A 118 -1.21 -7.48 -11.90
N ILE A 119 -1.74 -7.08 -10.76
CA ILE A 119 -2.34 -5.76 -10.57
C ILE A 119 -1.28 -4.68 -10.41
N LEU A 120 -0.18 -4.94 -9.69
CA LEU A 120 0.96 -4.03 -9.68
C LEU A 120 1.57 -3.90 -11.08
N GLY A 121 1.65 -5.00 -11.85
CA GLY A 121 2.07 -4.99 -13.25
C GLY A 121 1.10 -4.22 -14.15
N ALA A 122 -0.21 -4.39 -13.95
CA ALA A 122 -1.25 -3.68 -14.68
C ALA A 122 -1.28 -2.19 -14.29
N MET A 123 -1.10 -1.85 -13.01
CA MET A 123 -0.96 -0.46 -12.54
C MET A 123 0.33 0.18 -13.05
N GLN A 124 1.44 -0.56 -13.11
CA GLN A 124 2.69 -0.10 -13.72
C GLN A 124 2.60 0.01 -15.25
N GLY A 125 1.71 -0.76 -15.88
CA GLY A 125 1.38 -0.67 -17.30
C GLY A 125 0.38 0.46 -17.62
N MET A 126 -0.62 0.68 -16.76
CA MET A 126 -1.69 1.68 -16.89
C MET A 126 -1.24 3.08 -16.49
N ALA A 127 -0.55 3.21 -15.35
CA ALA A 127 0.26 4.39 -15.12
C ALA A 127 1.36 4.30 -16.17
N GLY A 128 1.39 5.20 -17.16
CA GLY A 128 2.40 5.25 -18.22
C GLY A 128 3.84 5.53 -17.73
N ASN A 129 4.26 4.82 -16.68
CA ASN A 129 5.49 4.89 -15.92
C ASN A 129 6.54 3.92 -16.44
N ALA A 130 6.29 3.20 -17.55
CA ALA A 130 7.38 2.91 -18.46
C ALA A 130 7.95 4.28 -18.86
N GLN A 131 8.93 4.76 -18.10
CA GLN A 131 9.46 6.09 -18.22
C GLN A 131 9.87 6.28 -19.67
N ARG A 132 9.38 7.34 -20.32
CA ARG A 132 9.72 7.64 -21.72
C ARG A 132 11.24 7.48 -21.88
N PRO A 133 11.72 6.57 -22.76
CA PRO A 133 13.14 6.33 -22.90
C PRO A 133 13.86 7.66 -23.11
N ARG A 134 14.91 7.92 -22.32
CA ARG A 134 15.75 9.10 -22.50
C ARG A 134 16.91 8.73 -23.43
N ARG A 135 17.31 9.67 -24.29
CA ARG A 135 18.55 9.49 -25.06
C ARG A 135 19.72 9.42 -24.08
N LYS A 136 20.57 8.41 -24.21
CA LYS A 136 21.76 8.29 -23.37
C LYS A 136 22.76 9.38 -23.74
N ALA A 137 23.54 9.84 -22.78
CA ALA A 137 24.68 10.70 -23.09
C ALA A 137 25.66 9.93 -24.00
N VAL A 138 26.25 10.62 -24.98
CA VAL A 138 27.17 10.02 -25.96
C VAL A 138 28.34 9.35 -25.26
N LEU A 139 28.94 10.02 -24.27
CA LEU A 139 30.04 9.47 -23.47
C LEU A 139 29.65 8.19 -22.72
N ALA A 140 28.42 8.10 -22.21
CA ALA A 140 27.92 6.89 -21.57
C ALA A 140 27.72 5.74 -22.57
N MET A 141 27.37 6.05 -23.82
CA MET A 141 27.30 5.06 -24.90
C MET A 141 28.69 4.60 -25.32
N TYR A 142 29.64 5.52 -25.48
CA TYR A 142 31.05 5.24 -25.77
C TYR A 142 31.64 4.29 -24.72
N TRP A 143 31.48 4.63 -23.43
CA TRP A 143 31.91 3.77 -22.33
C TRP A 143 31.31 2.38 -22.48
N LYS A 144 29.98 2.28 -22.61
CA LYS A 144 29.31 0.98 -22.66
C LYS A 144 29.82 0.08 -23.80
N LEU A 145 30.10 0.65 -24.98
CA LEU A 145 30.44 -0.10 -26.18
C LEU A 145 31.93 -0.39 -26.30
N HIS A 146 32.79 0.51 -25.84
CA HIS A 146 34.23 0.49 -26.16
C HIS A 146 35.14 0.44 -24.93
N TYR A 147 34.59 0.27 -23.73
CA TYR A 147 35.40 0.21 -22.52
C TYR A 147 36.46 -0.89 -22.58
N GLU A 148 36.07 -2.14 -22.86
CA GLU A 148 37.00 -3.28 -22.84
C GLU A 148 38.12 -3.17 -23.88
N GLU A 149 37.83 -2.64 -25.08
CA GLU A 149 38.77 -2.62 -26.19
C GLU A 149 39.67 -1.37 -26.17
N ARG A 150 39.11 -0.20 -25.85
CA ARG A 150 39.80 1.09 -26.04
C ARG A 150 40.24 1.74 -24.74
N VAL A 151 39.41 1.67 -23.71
CA VAL A 151 39.65 2.40 -22.46
C VAL A 151 40.44 1.54 -21.48
N LYS A 152 40.00 0.30 -21.26
CA LYS A 152 40.45 -0.57 -20.17
C LYS A 152 41.95 -0.89 -20.24
N PRO A 153 42.56 -1.27 -21.38
CA PRO A 153 43.98 -1.62 -21.39
C PRO A 153 44.88 -0.46 -20.96
N ALA A 154 44.57 0.74 -21.43
CA ALA A 154 45.33 1.95 -21.12
C ALA A 154 45.00 2.50 -19.72
N PHE A 155 43.73 2.39 -19.30
CA PHE A 155 43.30 2.73 -17.95
C PHE A 155 43.94 1.81 -16.91
N ASP A 156 43.96 0.49 -17.11
CA ASP A 156 44.53 -0.47 -16.17
C ASP A 156 46.03 -0.24 -15.98
N ALA A 157 46.75 0.10 -17.05
CA ALA A 157 48.18 0.46 -16.98
C ALA A 157 48.41 1.74 -16.17
N MET A 158 47.59 2.78 -16.38
CA MET A 158 47.62 4.01 -15.59
C MET A 158 47.21 3.75 -14.13
N TRP A 159 46.16 2.94 -13.94
CA TRP A 159 45.57 2.63 -12.64
C TRP A 159 46.52 1.83 -11.76
N ALA A 160 47.27 0.88 -12.33
CA ALA A 160 48.28 0.11 -11.61
C ALA A 160 49.32 1.00 -10.92
N ASN A 161 49.67 2.13 -11.52
CA ASN A 161 50.65 3.07 -10.98
C ASN A 161 50.06 4.10 -10.00
N THR A 162 48.75 4.32 -10.04
CA THR A 162 48.12 5.49 -9.38
C THR A 162 47.09 5.11 -8.31
N LYS A 163 46.62 3.85 -8.27
CA LYS A 163 45.54 3.43 -7.37
C LYS A 163 45.85 3.62 -5.87
N ASP A 164 47.11 3.46 -5.47
CA ASP A 164 47.53 3.48 -4.06
C ASP A 164 47.81 4.91 -3.57
N SER A 165 48.02 5.88 -4.48
CA SER A 165 48.24 7.29 -4.16
C SER A 165 46.96 8.14 -4.17
N VAL A 166 45.87 7.64 -4.79
CA VAL A 166 44.62 8.40 -4.96
C VAL A 166 43.57 8.00 -3.91
N PRO A 167 43.00 8.96 -3.15
CA PRO A 167 41.93 8.70 -2.19
C PRO A 167 40.71 8.02 -2.84
N ILE A 168 40.06 7.10 -2.11
CA ILE A 168 38.92 6.31 -2.60
C ILE A 168 37.81 7.19 -3.20
N THR A 169 37.55 8.35 -2.59
CA THR A 169 36.53 9.31 -3.03
C THR A 169 36.82 9.93 -4.40
N MET A 170 38.08 10.01 -4.82
CA MET A 170 38.48 10.61 -6.11
C MET A 170 38.58 9.60 -7.25
N ARG A 171 38.60 8.30 -6.94
CA ARG A 171 38.81 7.22 -7.91
C ARG A 171 37.79 7.22 -9.05
N VAL A 172 36.52 7.46 -8.72
CA VAL A 172 35.44 7.52 -9.72
C VAL A 172 35.59 8.73 -10.63
N SER A 173 35.95 9.90 -10.09
CA SER A 173 36.21 11.11 -10.91
C SER A 173 37.35 10.87 -11.87
N MET A 174 38.47 10.32 -11.39
CA MET A 174 39.64 10.05 -12.21
C MET A 174 39.33 9.09 -13.37
N MET A 175 38.50 8.07 -13.14
CA MET A 175 38.03 7.17 -14.19
C MET A 175 37.15 7.90 -15.21
N GLN A 176 36.22 8.74 -14.75
CA GLN A 176 35.36 9.54 -15.64
C GLN A 176 36.17 10.54 -16.48
N ASP A 177 37.17 11.18 -15.89
CA ASP A 177 38.06 12.13 -16.57
C ASP A 177 38.95 11.42 -17.59
N TYR A 178 39.46 10.23 -17.24
CA TYR A 178 40.23 9.42 -18.18
C TYR A 178 39.39 9.00 -19.38
N VAL A 179 38.18 8.46 -19.16
CA VAL A 179 37.26 8.08 -20.24
C VAL A 179 36.92 9.28 -21.13
N ARG A 180 36.73 10.46 -20.53
CA ARG A 180 36.52 11.71 -21.28
C ARG A 180 37.73 12.07 -22.15
N SER A 181 38.94 11.95 -21.61
CA SER A 181 40.17 12.22 -22.37
C SER A 181 40.34 11.26 -23.55
N CYS A 182 40.03 9.97 -23.37
CA CYS A 182 40.02 8.99 -24.46
C CYS A 182 39.00 9.40 -25.52
N TRP A 183 37.79 9.77 -25.11
CA TRP A 183 36.74 10.22 -26.04
C TRP A 183 37.16 11.47 -26.83
N GLU A 184 37.78 12.46 -26.18
CA GLU A 184 38.26 13.69 -26.83
C GLU A 184 39.35 13.42 -27.87
N ALA A 185 40.21 12.43 -27.61
CA ALA A 185 41.29 11.99 -28.50
C ALA A 185 40.82 11.16 -29.70
N GLU A 186 39.58 10.66 -29.70
CA GLU A 186 39.02 9.92 -30.84
C GLU A 186 38.84 10.82 -32.08
N SER A 187 38.86 10.21 -33.27
CA SER A 187 38.59 10.93 -34.52
C SER A 187 37.14 11.40 -34.61
N GLU A 188 36.90 12.49 -35.34
CA GLU A 188 35.55 13.06 -35.50
C GLU A 188 34.59 12.10 -36.23
N GLU A 189 35.09 11.30 -37.17
CA GLU A 189 34.30 10.26 -37.84
C GLU A 189 33.83 9.19 -36.86
N PHE A 190 34.71 8.77 -35.94
CA PHE A 190 34.37 7.80 -34.92
C PHE A 190 33.36 8.37 -33.92
N LYS A 191 33.57 9.60 -33.45
CA LYS A 191 32.65 10.30 -32.54
C LYS A 191 31.24 10.37 -33.15
N LYS A 192 31.15 10.77 -34.42
CA LYS A 192 29.88 10.80 -35.17
C LYS A 192 29.23 9.42 -35.25
N GLY A 193 30.00 8.36 -35.48
CA GLY A 193 29.48 6.98 -35.48
C GLY A 193 28.82 6.58 -34.15
N VAL A 194 29.41 6.96 -33.01
CA VAL A 194 28.83 6.71 -31.68
C VAL A 194 27.58 7.56 -31.44
N GLU A 195 27.55 8.81 -31.92
CA GLU A 195 26.37 9.67 -31.86
C GLU A 195 25.18 9.08 -32.65
N ASP A 196 25.45 8.60 -33.87
CA ASP A 196 24.46 7.95 -34.74
C ASP A 196 23.94 6.66 -34.09
N GLN A 197 24.82 5.86 -33.49
CA GLN A 197 24.42 4.67 -32.74
C GLN A 197 23.57 5.03 -31.51
N CYS A 198 23.88 6.12 -30.82
CA CYS A 198 23.07 6.61 -29.70
C CYS A 198 21.67 7.04 -30.15
N SER A 199 21.57 7.72 -31.29
CA SER A 199 20.30 8.07 -31.93
C SER A 199 19.49 6.82 -32.30
N ARG A 200 20.10 5.85 -32.99
CA ARG A 200 19.46 4.59 -33.39
C ARG A 200 18.92 3.81 -32.19
N VAL A 201 19.73 3.61 -31.15
CA VAL A 201 19.30 2.90 -29.93
C VAL A 201 18.15 3.63 -29.25
N HIS A 202 18.18 4.97 -29.23
CA HIS A 202 17.10 5.77 -28.67
C HIS A 202 15.81 5.65 -29.50
N GLU A 203 15.90 5.71 -30.83
CA GLU A 203 14.76 5.56 -31.74
C GLU A 203 14.11 4.18 -31.61
N GLU A 204 14.90 3.11 -31.55
CA GLU A 204 14.40 1.76 -31.31
C GLU A 204 13.70 1.63 -29.96
N ALA A 205 14.29 2.18 -28.89
CA ALA A 205 13.67 2.21 -27.57
C ALA A 205 12.36 3.01 -27.57
N MET A 206 12.35 4.16 -28.25
CA MET A 206 11.14 4.98 -28.43
C MET A 206 10.07 4.26 -29.24
N LYS A 207 10.44 3.49 -30.28
CA LYS A 207 9.51 2.68 -31.06
C LYS A 207 8.87 1.59 -30.20
N LYS A 208 9.66 0.85 -29.42
CA LYS A 208 9.16 -0.15 -28.46
C LYS A 208 8.25 0.47 -27.41
N TRP A 209 8.65 1.62 -26.86
CA TRP A 209 7.85 2.34 -25.88
C TRP A 209 6.52 2.82 -26.47
N ARG A 210 6.52 3.37 -27.70
CA ARG A 210 5.29 3.77 -28.39
C ARG A 210 4.38 2.58 -28.67
N ALA A 211 4.94 1.45 -29.10
CA ALA A 211 4.18 0.22 -29.34
C ALA A 211 3.55 -0.33 -28.05
N GLY A 212 4.28 -0.31 -26.92
CA GLY A 212 3.75 -0.74 -25.63
C GLY A 212 2.79 0.26 -24.96
N ARG A 213 2.87 1.56 -25.32
CA ARG A 213 1.94 2.59 -24.85
C ARG A 213 0.60 2.57 -25.60
N LEU A 214 0.61 2.08 -26.83
CA LEU A 214 -0.59 1.70 -27.59
C LEU A 214 -1.10 0.32 -27.14
N GLY A 215 -1.01 0.03 -25.84
CA GLY A 215 -1.79 -1.04 -25.25
C GLY A 215 -3.26 -0.72 -25.54
N GLU A 216 -3.96 -1.71 -26.10
CA GLU A 216 -5.38 -1.69 -26.41
C GLU A 216 -6.11 -0.93 -25.31
N SER A 217 -6.89 0.09 -25.69
CA SER A 217 -7.82 0.70 -24.76
C SER A 217 -8.59 -0.43 -24.09
N PHE A 218 -8.42 -0.60 -22.78
CA PHE A 218 -9.18 -1.58 -22.02
C PHE A 218 -10.64 -1.44 -22.43
N THR A 219 -11.24 -2.54 -22.86
CA THR A 219 -12.65 -2.57 -23.14
C THR A 219 -13.42 -2.25 -21.86
N ALA A 220 -14.63 -1.72 -21.99
CA ALA A 220 -15.47 -1.42 -20.83
C ALA A 220 -15.70 -2.68 -19.95
N GLU A 221 -15.74 -3.86 -20.57
CA GLU A 221 -15.87 -5.16 -19.90
C GLU A 221 -14.63 -5.48 -19.07
N GLU A 222 -13.42 -5.38 -19.63
CA GLU A 222 -12.18 -5.61 -18.88
C GLU A 222 -12.00 -4.63 -17.71
N TYR A 223 -12.49 -3.39 -17.86
CA TYR A 223 -12.48 -2.42 -16.76
C TYR A 223 -13.43 -2.83 -15.63
N ASN A 224 -14.63 -3.31 -15.96
CA ASN A 224 -15.56 -3.84 -14.96
C ASN A 224 -15.00 -5.08 -14.27
N ASP A 225 -14.43 -6.02 -15.01
CA ASP A 225 -13.81 -7.22 -14.43
C ASP A 225 -12.65 -6.86 -13.48
N ALA A 226 -11.85 -5.83 -13.84
CA ALA A 226 -10.80 -5.29 -12.99
C ALA A 226 -11.36 -4.62 -11.72
N LEU A 227 -12.51 -3.95 -11.80
CA LEU A 227 -13.19 -3.35 -10.64
C LEU A 227 -13.81 -4.42 -9.73
N GLU A 228 -14.44 -5.46 -10.29
CA GLU A 228 -15.02 -6.55 -9.50
C GLU A 228 -13.93 -7.35 -8.77
N SER A 229 -12.77 -7.56 -9.40
CA SER A 229 -11.62 -8.20 -8.77
C SER A 229 -10.83 -7.29 -7.81
N MET A 230 -11.17 -6.00 -7.75
CA MET A 230 -10.46 -5.01 -6.92
C MET A 230 -10.62 -5.27 -5.42
N GLU A 231 -11.78 -5.81 -4.97
CA GLU A 231 -12.03 -6.13 -3.55
C GLU A 231 -11.00 -7.14 -3.00
N ASP A 232 -10.59 -8.10 -3.82
CA ASP A 232 -9.64 -9.13 -3.43
C ASP A 232 -8.20 -8.62 -3.31
N VAL A 233 -7.95 -7.38 -3.74
CA VAL A 233 -6.59 -6.85 -3.93
C VAL A 233 -6.36 -5.59 -3.12
N VAL A 234 -7.35 -4.70 -3.06
CA VAL A 234 -7.26 -3.46 -2.28
C VAL A 234 -7.05 -3.76 -0.81
N ILE A 235 -7.73 -4.78 -0.26
CA ILE A 235 -7.58 -5.13 1.16
C ILE A 235 -6.15 -5.64 1.45
N PRO A 236 -5.62 -6.67 0.74
CA PRO A 236 -4.23 -7.08 0.94
C PRO A 236 -3.20 -5.98 0.67
N LEU A 237 -3.45 -5.09 -0.29
CA LEU A 237 -2.57 -3.96 -0.59
C LEU A 237 -2.58 -2.93 0.56
N ALA A 238 -3.76 -2.60 1.08
CA ALA A 238 -3.92 -1.71 2.23
C ALA A 238 -3.27 -2.31 3.49
N ASP A 239 -3.43 -3.61 3.71
CA ASP A 239 -2.77 -4.33 4.80
C ASP A 239 -1.25 -4.32 4.64
N ALA A 240 -0.72 -4.56 3.43
CA ALA A 240 0.72 -4.52 3.16
C ALA A 240 1.31 -3.11 3.28
N LEU A 241 0.55 -2.08 2.88
CA LEU A 241 0.93 -0.68 3.07
C LEU A 241 0.87 -0.28 4.54
N ALA A 242 -0.14 -0.75 5.28
CA ALA A 242 -0.22 -0.53 6.72
C ALA A 242 0.95 -1.22 7.43
N GLU A 243 1.30 -2.45 7.05
CA GLU A 243 2.46 -3.16 7.60
C GLU A 243 3.79 -2.47 7.25
N SER A 244 3.96 -1.97 6.02
CA SER A 244 5.20 -1.27 5.64
C SER A 244 5.33 0.11 6.27
N VAL A 245 4.23 0.85 6.41
CA VAL A 245 4.21 2.20 6.98
C VAL A 245 4.25 2.19 8.51
N PHE A 246 3.71 1.14 9.14
CA PHE A 246 3.56 1.04 10.61
C PHE A 246 4.35 -0.09 11.26
N SER A 247 5.16 -0.87 10.53
CA SER A 247 6.09 -1.80 11.19
C SER A 247 7.23 -1.01 11.87
N ASP A 248 7.35 -1.18 13.19
CA ASP A 248 8.38 -0.58 14.05
C ASP A 248 9.81 -1.11 13.79
N THR A 249 10.03 -1.84 12.69
CA THR A 249 11.37 -2.01 12.13
C THR A 249 11.86 -0.66 11.61
N ALA A 250 13.17 -0.39 11.65
CA ALA A 250 13.80 0.94 11.48
C ALA A 250 13.34 1.82 10.27
N GLU A 251 12.54 1.28 9.35
CA GLU A 251 11.82 1.99 8.29
C GLU A 251 10.58 2.78 8.77
N GLY A 252 10.01 2.54 9.95
CA GLY A 252 8.95 3.39 10.53
C GLY A 252 9.39 4.84 10.83
N ALA A 253 10.70 5.08 10.87
CA ALA A 253 11.26 6.44 10.86
C ALA A 253 11.04 7.14 9.51
N ILE A 254 10.94 6.40 8.40
CA ILE A 254 10.83 6.93 7.04
C ILE A 254 9.47 7.60 6.81
N SER A 255 8.35 7.14 7.37
CA SER A 255 7.07 7.86 7.17
C SER A 255 7.05 9.24 7.85
N LYS A 256 7.74 9.39 8.99
CA LYS A 256 7.95 10.68 9.66
C LYS A 256 9.07 11.51 9.03
N MET A 257 10.01 10.86 8.33
CA MET A 257 11.16 11.49 7.70
C MET A 257 10.97 11.76 6.20
N TRP A 258 9.99 11.18 5.50
CA TRP A 258 9.88 11.32 4.05
C TRP A 258 9.67 12.78 3.66
N ALA A 259 8.79 13.49 4.36
CA ALA A 259 8.62 14.93 4.19
C ALA A 259 9.89 15.75 4.56
N GLN A 260 10.75 15.23 5.44
CA GLN A 260 12.00 15.90 5.84
C GLN A 260 13.15 15.66 4.84
N PHE A 261 13.23 14.48 4.21
CA PHE A 261 14.35 14.08 3.35
C PHE A 261 14.04 14.21 1.84
N ASP A 262 12.77 14.13 1.45
CA ASP A 262 12.29 14.36 0.08
C ASP A 262 10.93 15.07 0.11
N HIS A 263 10.96 16.32 0.56
CA HIS A 263 9.79 17.19 0.62
C HIS A 263 9.08 17.30 -0.74
N LEU A 264 9.83 17.34 -1.85
CA LEU A 264 9.27 17.48 -3.19
C LEU A 264 8.52 16.22 -3.61
N GLY A 265 9.08 15.03 -3.39
CA GLY A 265 8.40 13.76 -3.67
C GLY A 265 7.16 13.56 -2.79
N PHE A 266 7.24 13.92 -1.52
CA PHE A 266 6.09 13.90 -0.60
C PHE A 266 4.97 14.82 -1.08
N THR A 267 5.29 16.09 -1.38
CA THR A 267 4.32 17.09 -1.88
C THR A 267 3.70 16.65 -3.22
N ALA A 268 4.50 16.07 -4.11
CA ALA A 268 4.01 15.56 -5.39
C ALA A 268 3.03 14.39 -5.21
N THR A 269 3.31 13.50 -4.25
CA THR A 269 2.45 12.36 -3.90
C THR A 269 1.14 12.83 -3.29
N GLU A 270 1.20 13.75 -2.32
CA GLU A 270 0.02 14.37 -1.71
C GLU A 270 -0.85 15.09 -2.75
N ALA A 271 -0.24 15.86 -3.65
CA ALA A 271 -0.95 16.52 -4.74
C ALA A 271 -1.56 15.54 -5.75
N SER A 272 -0.97 14.35 -5.92
CA SER A 272 -1.51 13.28 -6.77
C SER A 272 -2.74 12.63 -6.12
N ILE A 273 -2.65 12.26 -4.84
CA ILE A 273 -3.75 11.68 -4.06
C ILE A 273 -4.92 12.67 -3.97
N THR A 274 -4.64 13.95 -3.74
CA THR A 274 -5.66 15.01 -3.71
C THR A 274 -6.35 15.16 -5.06
N ARG A 275 -5.60 15.14 -6.18
CA ARG A 275 -6.18 15.19 -7.52
C ARG A 275 -7.06 13.99 -7.83
N TYR A 276 -6.62 12.79 -7.44
CA TYR A 276 -7.44 11.58 -7.53
C TYR A 276 -8.72 11.73 -6.72
N GLY A 277 -8.61 12.12 -5.45
CA GLY A 277 -9.77 12.32 -4.58
C GLY A 277 -10.79 13.32 -5.17
N ASN A 278 -10.28 14.42 -5.72
CA ASN A 278 -11.12 15.44 -6.36
C ASN A 278 -11.80 14.94 -7.65
N ALA A 279 -11.12 14.12 -8.44
CA ALA A 279 -11.67 13.60 -9.69
C ALA A 279 -12.80 12.58 -9.47
N PHE A 280 -12.71 11.78 -8.40
CA PHE A 280 -13.60 10.64 -8.20
C PHE A 280 -14.67 10.86 -7.12
N PHE A 281 -14.39 11.69 -6.10
CA PHE A 281 -15.29 11.84 -4.95
C PHE A 281 -15.89 13.23 -4.79
N THR A 282 -15.46 14.22 -5.59
CA THR A 282 -16.07 15.56 -5.53
C THR A 282 -17.20 15.65 -6.53
N THR A 283 -18.42 15.91 -6.03
CA THR A 283 -19.58 16.12 -6.91
C THR A 283 -19.43 17.44 -7.67
N PRO A 284 -20.03 17.58 -8.87
CA PRO A 284 -19.96 18.82 -9.66
C PRO A 284 -20.37 20.09 -8.88
N GLU A 285 -21.30 19.97 -7.92
CA GLU A 285 -21.73 21.05 -7.04
C GLU A 285 -20.62 21.51 -6.06
N GLN A 286 -19.82 20.57 -5.54
CA GLN A 286 -18.73 20.89 -4.62
C GLN A 286 -17.55 21.57 -5.33
N VAL A 287 -17.30 21.24 -6.61
CA VAL A 287 -16.29 21.94 -7.45
C VAL A 287 -16.68 23.41 -7.68
N HIS A 288 -17.97 23.72 -7.75
CA HIS A 288 -18.47 25.09 -7.90
C HIS A 288 -18.31 25.93 -6.63
N LEU A 289 -18.39 25.31 -5.45
CA LEU A 289 -18.17 25.97 -4.16
C LEU A 289 -16.69 26.25 -3.88
N SER A 290 -15.77 25.33 -4.21
CA SER A 290 -14.34 25.55 -3.95
C SER A 290 -13.69 26.59 -4.87
N ARG A 291 -14.24 26.83 -6.06
CA ARG A 291 -13.79 27.89 -6.98
C ARG A 291 -14.25 29.30 -6.57
N LYS A 292 -15.23 29.41 -5.69
CA LYS A 292 -15.64 30.69 -5.09
C LYS A 292 -14.85 30.90 -3.80
N GLY A 293 -13.62 31.39 -3.92
CA GLY A 293 -12.80 31.80 -2.77
C GLY A 293 -13.49 32.84 -1.88
N PRO A 294 -12.98 33.10 -0.66
CA PRO A 294 -13.64 33.92 0.33
C PRO A 294 -13.54 35.40 -0.03
N VAL A 295 -14.59 35.94 -0.66
CA VAL A 295 -14.75 37.39 -0.89
C VAL A 295 -15.45 38.09 0.30
N PHE A 296 -15.87 37.36 1.33
CA PHE A 296 -16.58 37.90 2.50
C PHE A 296 -15.71 37.95 3.76
N ALA A 297 -14.70 38.83 3.80
CA ALA A 297 -13.99 39.15 5.04
C ALA A 297 -13.34 40.55 5.06
N GLN A 298 -13.92 41.56 4.39
CA GLN A 298 -13.45 42.96 4.48
C GLN A 298 -14.52 43.95 4.99
N GLY A 299 -15.66 43.48 5.49
CA GLY A 299 -16.78 44.34 5.88
C GLY A 299 -17.04 44.55 7.38
N LEU A 300 -16.15 44.14 8.29
CA LEU A 300 -16.47 44.08 9.72
C LEU A 300 -15.32 44.49 10.67
N ILE A 301 -14.48 45.45 10.26
CA ILE A 301 -13.53 46.13 11.16
C ILE A 301 -13.61 47.64 10.90
N ALA A 302 -14.71 48.27 11.31
CA ALA A 302 -14.83 49.73 11.27
C ALA A 302 -15.88 50.30 12.24
N ILE A 303 -16.08 49.74 13.43
CA ILE A 303 -16.79 50.45 14.52
C ILE A 303 -16.18 50.01 15.85
N SER A 304 -15.21 50.78 16.35
CA SER A 304 -14.92 50.97 17.79
C SER A 304 -13.53 51.57 17.98
N LEU A 305 -13.36 52.84 17.65
CA LEU A 305 -12.40 53.71 18.34
C LEU A 305 -13.03 55.10 18.47
N GLY A 306 -13.06 55.59 19.72
CA GLY A 306 -13.97 56.61 20.23
C GLY A 306 -13.77 58.04 19.74
N ASN A 307 -14.72 58.89 20.12
CA ASN A 307 -14.42 60.29 20.38
C ASN A 307 -15.17 60.73 21.66
N PRO A 308 -14.45 61.15 22.71
CA PRO A 308 -15.02 61.83 23.87
C PRO A 308 -14.83 63.34 23.70
N TYR A 309 -15.90 64.09 23.45
CA TYR A 309 -16.12 65.50 23.84
C TYR A 309 -17.59 65.84 23.56
#